data_AF-A0A0C9TDK7-F1
#
_entry.id   AF-A0A0C9TDK7-F1
#
_cell.length_a   1.000
_cell.length_b   1.000
_cell.length_c   1.000
_cell.angle_alpha   90.00
_cell.angle_beta   90.00
_cell.angle_gamma   90.00
#
_symmetry.space_group_name_H-M   'P 1'
#
loop_
_entity.id
_entity.type
_entity.pdbx_description
1 polymer ?
#
loop_
_entity_poly.entity_id
_entity_poly.type
_entity_poly.pdbx_seq_one_letter_code
_entity_poly.pdbx_strand_id
1 'polypeptide(L)'
;MNLKSPAALALAAPLVQVIASPLAYYNYGACQTGCNTGAGACYTAAGFVFGNVTTAEAPPAILTCNASQGTCMAACARASSP
;
A
#
# COMPACT_ATOMS: atom_id res chain seq x y z
N MET A 1 -9.74 -47.89 7.68
CA MET A 1 -10.24 -46.84 8.62
C MET A 1 -10.33 -45.56 7.82
N ASN A 2 -11.57 -45.11 7.55
CA ASN A 2 -11.93 -44.08 6.58
C ASN A 2 -11.77 -42.67 7.20
N LEU A 3 -10.96 -41.79 6.60
CA LEU A 3 -10.87 -40.39 7.04
C LEU A 3 -11.90 -39.53 6.30
N LYS A 4 -13.15 -39.62 6.74
CA LYS A 4 -14.26 -38.74 6.35
C LYS A 4 -14.29 -37.55 7.30
N SER A 5 -13.61 -36.44 6.98
CA SER A 5 -13.94 -35.10 7.50
C SER A 5 -13.13 -33.99 6.81
N PRO A 6 -13.70 -33.31 5.80
CA PRO A 6 -13.14 -32.08 5.26
C PRO A 6 -13.73 -30.89 6.04
N ALA A 7 -13.49 -30.84 7.36
CA ALA A 7 -13.99 -29.75 8.21
C ALA A 7 -12.87 -29.04 8.99
N ALA A 8 -11.62 -29.50 8.89
CA ALA A 8 -10.50 -28.90 9.59
C ALA A 8 -9.75 -27.84 8.78
N LEU A 9 -10.22 -27.49 7.57
CA LEU A 9 -9.60 -26.47 6.71
C LEU A 9 -10.18 -25.07 6.99
N ALA A 10 -10.29 -24.68 8.26
CA ALA A 10 -10.83 -23.37 8.66
C ALA A 10 -9.90 -22.54 9.55
N LEU A 11 -8.68 -23.01 9.86
CA LEU A 11 -7.74 -22.26 10.70
C LEU A 11 -6.35 -22.17 10.05
N ALA A 12 -6.28 -21.42 8.95
CA ALA A 12 -5.00 -20.90 8.45
C ALA A 12 -5.20 -19.47 7.93
N ALA A 13 -5.77 -18.60 8.76
CA ALA A 13 -5.50 -17.18 8.60
C ALA A 13 -4.09 -16.93 9.17
N PRO A 14 -3.14 -16.32 8.42
CA PRO A 14 -1.88 -15.93 9.02
C PRO A 14 -2.17 -14.83 10.04
N LEU A 15 -2.02 -15.14 11.32
CA LEU A 15 -1.97 -14.14 12.39
C LEU A 15 -0.70 -13.32 12.19
N VAL A 16 -0.79 -12.26 11.38
CA VAL A 16 0.21 -11.19 11.39
C VAL A 16 0.04 -10.44 12.71
N GLN A 17 0.74 -10.89 13.74
CA GLN A 17 0.86 -10.15 14.98
C GLN A 17 1.98 -9.12 14.82
N VAL A 18 1.63 -7.90 14.41
CA VAL A 18 2.53 -6.76 14.50
C VAL A 18 2.64 -6.39 15.99
N ILE A 19 3.73 -6.81 16.62
CA ILE A 19 4.19 -6.25 17.91
C ILE A 19 4.85 -4.90 17.67
N ALA A 20 4.05 -3.91 17.27
CA ALA A 20 4.40 -2.50 17.29
C ALA A 20 3.29 -1.77 18.03
N SER A 21 3.63 -0.78 18.86
CA SER A 21 2.64 0.04 19.55
C SER A 21 1.54 0.47 18.56
N PRO A 22 0.25 0.21 18.80
CA PRO A 22 -0.82 0.42 17.81
C PRO A 22 -0.83 1.84 17.21
N LEU A 23 -0.33 2.84 17.93
CA LEU A 23 -0.15 4.20 17.41
C LEU A 23 0.91 4.31 16.29
N ALA A 24 2.04 3.62 16.37
CA ALA A 24 3.11 3.69 15.37
C ALA A 24 2.68 3.07 14.04
N TYR A 25 1.96 1.95 14.10
CA TYR A 25 1.44 1.29 12.90
C TYR A 25 0.24 2.03 12.30
N TYR A 26 -0.62 2.61 13.14
CA TYR A 26 -1.72 3.47 12.68
C TYR A 26 -1.19 4.68 11.89
N ASN A 27 -0.13 5.33 12.37
CA ASN A 27 0.47 6.47 11.69
C ASN A 27 1.06 6.10 10.31
N TYR A 28 1.73 4.95 10.22
CA TYR A 28 2.26 4.46 8.94
C TYR A 28 1.13 4.17 7.93
N GLY A 29 0.07 3.48 8.37
CA GLY A 29 -1.10 3.19 7.54
C GLY A 29 -1.80 4.46 7.03
N ALA A 30 -2.06 5.41 7.91
CA ALA A 30 -2.68 6.69 7.55
C ALA A 30 -1.79 7.50 6.58
N CYS A 31 -0.48 7.53 6.80
CA CYS A 31 0.48 8.19 5.92
C CYS A 31 0.46 7.57 4.51
N GLN A 32 0.48 6.23 4.42
CA GLN A 32 0.39 5.53 3.13
C GLN A 32 -0.94 5.80 2.41
N THR A 33 -2.06 5.82 3.14
CA THR A 33 -3.36 6.20 2.55
C THR A 33 -3.28 7.61 1.96
N GLY A 34 -2.75 8.58 2.70
CA GLY A 34 -2.56 9.95 2.21
C GLY A 34 -1.69 10.03 0.95
N CYS A 35 -0.54 9.35 0.92
CA CYS A 35 0.34 9.32 -0.26
C CYS A 35 -0.35 8.70 -1.49
N ASN A 36 -1.13 7.63 -1.31
CA ASN A 36 -1.89 7.01 -2.42
C ASN A 36 -3.04 7.89 -2.90
N THR A 37 -3.77 8.54 -1.99
CA THR A 37 -4.82 9.49 -2.36
C THR A 37 -4.23 10.68 -3.14
N GLY A 38 -3.07 11.20 -2.70
CA GLY A 38 -2.35 12.25 -3.41
C GLY A 38 -1.88 11.82 -4.80
N ALA A 39 -1.35 10.61 -4.93
CA ALA A 39 -0.97 10.04 -6.23
C ALA A 39 -2.19 9.91 -7.17
N GLY A 40 -3.33 9.43 -6.64
CA GLY A 40 -4.59 9.35 -7.38
C GLY A 40 -5.09 10.71 -7.86
N ALA A 41 -5.00 11.75 -7.03
CA ALA A 41 -5.34 13.12 -7.41
C ALA A 41 -4.41 13.68 -8.50
N CYS A 42 -3.10 13.44 -8.38
CA CYS A 42 -2.10 13.84 -9.38
C CYS A 42 -2.37 13.18 -10.75
N TYR A 43 -2.64 11.88 -10.76
CA TYR A 43 -3.01 11.13 -11.96
C TYR A 43 -4.31 11.68 -12.57
N THR A 44 -5.32 11.95 -11.74
CA THR A 44 -6.60 12.50 -12.19
C THR A 44 -6.41 13.88 -12.83
N ALA A 45 -5.58 14.75 -12.22
CA ALA A 45 -5.23 16.05 -12.79
C ALA A 45 -4.47 15.92 -14.13
N ALA A 46 -3.72 14.85 -14.31
CA ALA A 46 -3.06 14.52 -15.58
C ALA A 46 -3.97 13.82 -16.60
N GLY A 47 -5.21 13.47 -16.24
CA GLY A 47 -6.16 12.77 -17.12
C GLY A 47 -5.99 11.25 -17.18
N PHE A 48 -5.30 10.65 -16.20
CA PHE A 48 -5.03 9.21 -16.14
C PHE A 48 -5.69 8.56 -14.92
N VAL A 49 -5.92 7.25 -15.01
CA VAL A 49 -6.34 6.42 -13.89
C VAL A 49 -5.11 5.84 -13.20
N PHE A 50 -5.03 5.99 -11.87
CA PHE A 50 -3.91 5.48 -11.09
C PHE A 50 -3.81 3.95 -11.19
N GLY A 51 -2.60 3.44 -11.47
CA GLY A 51 -2.34 2.01 -11.66
C GLY A 51 -2.59 1.46 -13.08
N ASN A 52 -3.13 2.26 -14.00
CA ASN A 52 -3.43 1.83 -15.38
C ASN A 52 -2.34 2.20 -16.40
N VAL A 53 -1.28 2.89 -15.97
CA VAL A 53 -0.19 3.31 -16.85
C VAL A 53 1.01 2.40 -16.61
N THR A 54 1.45 1.67 -17.64
CA THR A 54 2.64 0.83 -17.51
C THR A 54 3.92 1.67 -17.65
N THR A 55 5.00 1.28 -16.96
CA THR A 55 6.19 2.13 -16.80
C THR A 55 6.87 2.49 -18.13
N ALA A 56 6.76 1.63 -19.15
CA ALA A 56 7.44 1.82 -20.45
C ALA A 56 6.83 2.95 -21.30
N GLU A 57 5.61 3.33 -21.00
CA GLU A 57 4.76 4.24 -21.78
C GLU A 57 4.25 5.40 -20.91
N ALA A 58 4.81 5.54 -19.70
CA ALA A 58 4.39 6.54 -18.74
C ALA A 58 4.80 7.95 -19.20
N PRO A 59 3.82 8.87 -19.36
CA PRO A 59 4.11 10.27 -19.67
C PRO A 59 4.94 10.95 -18.57
N PRO A 60 5.64 12.06 -18.88
CA PRO A 60 6.45 12.79 -17.90
C PRO A 60 5.66 13.22 -16.65
N ALA A 61 4.39 13.60 -16.82
CA ALA A 61 3.50 13.95 -15.71
C ALA A 61 3.29 12.77 -14.75
N ILE A 62 3.14 11.55 -15.29
CA ILE A 62 2.93 10.33 -14.52
C ILE A 62 4.20 9.89 -13.80
N LEU A 63 5.36 9.99 -14.45
CA LEU A 63 6.66 9.80 -13.78
C LEU A 63 6.81 10.73 -12.58
N THR A 64 6.40 11.99 -12.74
CA THR A 64 6.46 12.99 -11.65
C THR A 64 5.51 12.62 -10.51
N CYS A 65 4.26 12.23 -10.80
CA CYS A 65 3.32 11.77 -9.79
C CYS A 65 3.88 10.58 -9.00
N ASN A 66 4.44 9.58 -9.68
CA ASN A 66 5.03 8.40 -9.03
C ASN A 66 6.28 8.71 -8.22
N ALA A 67 7.15 9.59 -8.71
CA ALA A 67 8.33 10.04 -7.96
C ALA A 67 7.91 10.77 -6.67
N SER A 68 6.88 11.61 -6.73
CA SER A 68 6.32 12.29 -5.55
C SER A 68 5.72 11.29 -4.56
N GLN A 69 5.00 10.28 -5.05
CA GLN A 69 4.45 9.21 -4.24
C GLN A 69 5.56 8.42 -3.54
N GLY A 70 6.58 7.99 -4.28
CA GLY A 70 7.71 7.26 -3.71
C GLY A 70 8.45 8.05 -2.63
N THR A 71 8.63 9.36 -2.85
CA THR A 71 9.22 10.27 -1.85
C THR A 71 8.36 10.36 -0.59
N CYS A 72 7.04 10.47 -0.75
CA CYS A 72 6.07 10.48 0.34
C CYS A 72 6.13 9.17 1.15
N MET A 73 6.15 8.02 0.46
CA MET A 73 6.23 6.69 1.10
C MET A 73 7.55 6.49 1.85
N ALA A 74 8.67 6.95 1.28
CA ALA A 74 9.96 6.91 1.95
C ALA A 74 9.97 7.76 3.23
N ALA A 75 9.29 8.92 3.21
CA ALA A 75 9.11 9.74 4.41
C ALA A 75 8.24 9.02 5.46
N CYS A 76 7.15 8.36 5.05
CA CYS A 76 6.32 7.55 5.96
C CYS A 76 7.16 6.49 6.66
N ALA A 77 7.99 5.74 5.92
CA ALA A 77 8.84 4.69 6.48
C ALA A 77 9.88 5.22 7.48
N ARG A 78 10.48 6.37 7.19
CA ARG A 78 11.44 7.04 8.09
C ARG A 78 10.77 7.54 9.35
N ALA A 79 9.56 8.10 9.26
CA ALA A 79 8.81 8.60 10.41
C ALA A 79 8.23 7.50 11.31
N SER A 80 8.15 6.26 10.81
CA SER A 80 7.72 5.08 11.57
C SER A 80 8.86 4.22 12.12
N SER A 81 10.12 4.65 11.93
CA SER A 81 11.30 3.98 12.50
C SER A 81 11.48 4.41 13.96
N PRO A 82 11.84 3.50 14.90
CA PRO A 82 12.08 3.83 16.31
C PRO A 82 13.30 4.75 16.52
#